data_AF-A0A5Q4ZNZ9-F1
#
_entry.id   AF-A0A5Q4ZNZ9-F1
#
_cell.length_a   1.000
_cell.length_b   1.000
_cell.length_c   1.000
_cell.angle_alpha   90.00
_cell.angle_beta   90.00
_cell.angle_gamma   90.00
#
_symmetry.space_group_name_H-M   'P 1'
#
loop_
_entity.id
_entity.type
_entity.pdbx_description
1 polymer ?
#
loop_
_entity_poly.entity_id
_entity_poly.type
_entity_poly.pdbx_seq_one_letter_code
_entity_poly.pdbx_strand_id
1 'polypeptide(L)'
;MDSFFSSEIILSHSTFFVFFTLLLTGALHVPLLCGKNLSKVQWKKVDYLWPLVAGIGLMGTVSEVRSRVATDWAETEHTRAVLSLESINNFTTTQLKNVICSGESIMSEQNEAQESCVWFLASAKYLQSVNFLELPNITFDDLPPITFDSNFIESDVMWLQGMFDNYQSQKQIYETTLLETKKHPLEELFWYLSPYLICIAISVRVTKVSAELKMERQFE
;
A
#
# COMPACT_ATOMS: atom_id res chain seq x y z
N MET A 1 -23.69 -11.85 -13.40
CA MET A 1 -22.75 -11.64 -12.28
C MET A 1 -22.87 -10.17 -11.95
N ASP A 2 -23.57 -9.86 -10.86
CA ASP A 2 -23.68 -8.50 -10.39
C ASP A 2 -22.30 -8.12 -9.83
N SER A 3 -21.67 -7.08 -10.38
CA SER A 3 -20.43 -6.54 -9.84
C SER A 3 -20.70 -5.93 -8.45
N PHE A 4 -19.69 -5.85 -7.58
CA PHE A 4 -19.80 -5.16 -6.28
C PHE A 4 -20.41 -3.75 -6.40
N PHE A 5 -20.12 -3.04 -7.49
CA PHE A 5 -20.69 -1.73 -7.79
C PHE A 5 -22.15 -1.76 -8.26
N SER A 6 -22.66 -2.90 -8.72
CA SER A 6 -24.08 -3.07 -9.03
C SER A 6 -24.93 -3.42 -7.79
N SER A 7 -24.34 -3.96 -6.73
CA SER A 7 -25.03 -4.22 -5.45
C SER A 7 -25.01 -3.01 -4.51
N GLU A 8 -23.97 -2.16 -4.58
CA GLU A 8 -23.79 -1.03 -3.66
C GLU A 8 -24.16 0.31 -4.28
N ILE A 9 -25.44 0.66 -4.24
CA ILE A 9 -26.05 1.81 -4.94
C ILE A 9 -25.35 3.15 -4.61
N ILE A 10 -24.97 3.41 -3.35
CA ILE A 10 -24.32 4.67 -2.97
C ILE A 10 -22.85 4.74 -3.43
N LEU A 11 -22.14 3.61 -3.48
CA LEU A 11 -20.76 3.55 -3.96
C LEU A 11 -20.70 3.53 -5.50
N SER A 12 -21.80 3.19 -6.16
CA SER A 12 -21.91 3.11 -7.63
C SER A 12 -21.89 4.48 -8.33
N HIS A 13 -22.55 5.50 -7.76
CA HIS A 13 -22.62 6.83 -8.33
C HIS A 13 -22.60 7.92 -7.24
N SER A 14 -21.73 8.91 -7.43
CA SER A 14 -21.61 10.07 -6.54
C SER A 14 -22.89 10.90 -6.42
N THR A 15 -23.81 10.80 -7.38
CA THR A 15 -25.14 11.45 -7.31
C THR A 15 -26.02 10.86 -6.22
N PHE A 16 -25.91 9.55 -5.93
CA PHE A 16 -26.68 8.92 -4.85
C PHE A 16 -26.29 9.45 -3.48
N PHE A 17 -25.02 9.82 -3.28
CA PHE A 17 -24.59 10.49 -2.05
C PHE A 17 -25.35 11.80 -1.82
N VAL A 18 -25.53 12.61 -2.87
CA VAL A 18 -26.29 13.87 -2.80
C VAL A 18 -27.76 13.60 -2.49
N PHE A 19 -28.41 12.69 -3.22
CA PHE A 19 -29.81 12.33 -2.99
C PHE A 19 -30.03 11.76 -1.58
N PHE A 20 -29.14 10.88 -1.12
CA PHE A 20 -29.23 10.28 0.20
C PHE A 20 -29.03 11.32 1.32
N THR A 21 -28.09 12.26 1.14
CA THR A 21 -27.91 13.39 2.06
C THR A 21 -29.16 14.27 2.12
N LEU A 22 -29.76 14.59 0.97
CA LEU A 22 -31.00 15.37 0.91
C LEU A 22 -32.17 14.62 1.58
N LEU A 23 -32.30 13.33 1.33
CA LEU A 23 -33.33 12.48 1.91
C LEU A 23 -33.18 12.38 3.43
N LEU A 24 -31.98 12.09 3.94
CA LEU A 24 -31.69 12.07 5.37
C LEU A 24 -31.93 13.43 6.02
N THR A 25 -31.53 14.50 5.34
CA THR A 25 -31.80 15.86 5.80
C THR A 25 -33.30 16.06 5.91
N GLY A 26 -34.09 15.82 4.87
CA GLY A 26 -35.55 15.91 4.94
C GLY A 26 -36.16 15.05 6.05
N ALA A 27 -35.75 13.79 6.15
CA ALA A 27 -36.26 12.82 7.13
C ALA A 27 -35.94 13.21 8.58
N LEU A 28 -34.77 13.79 8.86
CA LEU A 28 -34.39 14.27 10.20
C LEU A 28 -34.98 15.66 10.47
N HIS A 29 -35.02 16.51 9.46
CA HIS A 29 -35.43 17.91 9.55
C HIS A 29 -36.94 18.05 9.78
N VAL A 30 -37.76 17.33 9.03
CA VAL A 30 -39.23 17.45 9.08
C VAL A 30 -39.81 17.11 10.47
N PRO A 31 -39.47 15.97 11.11
CA PRO A 31 -40.00 15.64 12.44
C PRO A 31 -39.49 16.58 13.54
N LEU A 32 -38.24 17.03 13.45
CA LEU A 32 -37.61 17.87 14.47
C LEU A 32 -38.05 19.34 14.39
N LEU A 33 -38.39 19.85 13.20
CA LEU A 33 -38.94 21.20 13.04
C LEU A 33 -40.45 21.28 13.24
N CYS A 34 -41.20 20.23 12.86
CA CYS A 34 -42.67 20.26 12.88
C CYS A 34 -43.30 19.51 14.07
N GLY A 35 -42.58 18.59 14.73
CA GLY A 35 -43.20 17.66 15.69
C GLY A 35 -42.57 17.59 17.09
N LYS A 36 -41.27 17.89 17.26
CA LYS A 36 -40.59 17.79 18.57
C LYS A 36 -39.88 19.09 18.98
N ASN A 37 -40.46 19.80 19.93
CA ASN A 37 -39.81 20.92 20.62
C ASN A 37 -38.77 20.40 21.62
N LEU A 38 -37.55 20.15 21.16
CA LEU A 38 -36.42 19.85 22.03
C LEU A 38 -35.98 21.10 22.79
N SER A 39 -35.61 20.92 24.05
CA SER A 39 -35.02 21.97 24.89
C SER A 39 -33.59 22.32 24.47
N LYS A 40 -33.12 23.50 24.86
CA LYS A 40 -31.73 23.97 24.62
C LYS A 40 -30.67 22.97 25.09
N VAL A 41 -30.91 22.28 26.21
CA VAL A 41 -30.00 21.26 26.75
C VAL A 41 -29.97 20.01 25.86
N GLN A 42 -31.10 19.60 25.30
CA GLN A 42 -31.17 18.45 24.39
C GLN A 42 -30.47 18.73 23.05
N TRP A 43 -30.62 19.94 22.50
CA TRP A 43 -29.87 20.34 21.31
C TRP A 43 -28.36 20.37 21.53
N LYS A 44 -27.92 20.76 22.74
CA LYS A 44 -26.51 20.69 23.12
C LYS A 44 -25.98 19.25 23.17
N LYS A 45 -26.81 18.26 23.53
CA LYS A 45 -26.42 16.83 23.45
C LYS A 45 -26.26 16.36 22.01
N VAL A 46 -27.15 16.78 21.10
CA VAL A 46 -27.04 16.49 19.66
C VAL A 46 -25.76 17.10 19.07
N ASP A 47 -25.27 18.21 19.63
CA ASP A 47 -24.02 18.84 19.21
C ASP A 47 -22.79 17.96 19.46
N TYR A 48 -22.82 17.05 20.44
CA TYR A 48 -21.76 16.07 20.67
C TYR A 48 -21.90 14.83 19.78
N LEU A 49 -23.10 14.55 19.26
CA LEU A 49 -23.37 13.37 18.44
C LEU A 49 -22.82 13.52 17.02
N TRP A 50 -23.07 14.66 16.36
CA TRP A 50 -22.62 14.86 14.98
C TRP A 50 -21.09 14.80 14.79
N PRO A 51 -20.21 15.36 15.66
CA PRO A 51 -18.77 15.26 15.48
C PRO A 51 -18.27 13.84 15.76
N LEU A 52 -18.93 13.09 16.65
CA LEU A 52 -18.61 11.69 16.90
C LEU A 52 -18.91 10.83 15.67
N VAL A 53 -20.10 10.99 15.08
CA VAL A 53 -20.49 10.28 13.85
C VAL A 53 -19.59 10.67 12.68
N ALA A 54 -19.29 11.96 12.53
CA ALA A 54 -18.33 12.44 11.53
C ALA A 54 -16.93 11.85 11.74
N GLY A 55 -16.46 11.77 12.98
CA GLY A 55 -15.16 11.18 13.32
C GLY A 55 -15.05 9.72 12.90
N ILE A 56 -16.08 8.91 13.17
CA ILE A 56 -16.12 7.50 12.73
C ILE A 56 -16.15 7.42 11.19
N GLY A 57 -16.93 8.28 10.53
CA GLY A 57 -16.95 8.34 9.07
C GLY A 57 -15.59 8.70 8.48
N LEU A 58 -14.87 9.66 9.07
CA LEU A 58 -13.52 10.02 8.67
C LEU A 58 -12.52 8.88 8.86
N MET A 59 -12.61 8.09 9.95
CA MET A 59 -11.76 6.91 10.13
C MET A 59 -11.88 5.91 8.97
N GLY A 60 -13.09 5.66 8.47
CA GLY A 60 -13.30 4.81 7.30
C GLY A 60 -12.64 5.38 6.03
N THR A 61 -12.67 6.71 5.83
CA THR A 61 -11.97 7.34 4.71
C THR A 61 -10.45 7.27 4.83
N VAL A 62 -9.91 7.43 6.04
CA VAL A 62 -8.47 7.33 6.30
C VAL A 62 -7.97 5.91 6.02
N SER A 63 -8.72 4.88 6.43
CA SER A 63 -8.39 3.49 6.12
C SER A 63 -8.38 3.21 4.61
N GLU A 64 -9.35 3.74 3.86
CA GLU A 64 -9.36 3.63 2.40
C GLU A 64 -8.15 4.27 1.75
N VAL A 65 -7.82 5.51 2.15
CA VAL A 65 -6.66 6.21 1.61
C VAL A 65 -5.38 5.45 1.93
N ARG A 66 -5.22 4.97 3.17
CA ARG A 66 -4.06 4.15 3.57
C ARG A 66 -3.93 2.90 2.70
N SER A 67 -4.99 2.11 2.59
CA SER A 67 -5.01 0.84 1.85
C SER A 67 -4.73 1.06 0.35
N ARG A 68 -5.32 2.11 -0.24
CA ARG A 68 -5.09 2.48 -1.64
C ARG A 68 -3.65 2.94 -1.88
N VAL A 69 -3.14 3.84 -1.04
CA VAL A 69 -1.74 4.31 -1.13
C VAL A 69 -0.79 3.12 -0.96
N ALA A 70 -1.02 2.24 0.02
CA ALA A 70 -0.22 1.03 0.20
C ALA A 70 -0.26 0.12 -1.03
N THR A 71 -1.40 0.00 -1.71
CA THR A 71 -1.52 -0.81 -2.93
C THR A 71 -0.67 -0.24 -4.07
N ASP A 72 -0.75 1.08 -4.30
CA ASP A 72 0.04 1.76 -5.34
C ASP A 72 1.55 1.68 -5.04
N TRP A 73 1.95 1.80 -3.77
CA TRP A 73 3.34 1.64 -3.34
C TRP A 73 3.81 0.18 -3.44
N ALA A 74 2.98 -0.80 -3.08
CA ALA A 74 3.35 -2.22 -3.15
C ALA A 74 3.71 -2.65 -4.58
N GLU A 75 3.00 -2.18 -5.60
CA GLU A 75 3.34 -2.45 -7.01
C GLU A 75 4.71 -1.84 -7.40
N THR A 76 4.96 -0.61 -6.95
CA THR A 76 6.23 0.08 -7.17
C THR A 76 7.39 -0.64 -6.47
N GLU A 77 7.19 -1.05 -5.22
CA GLU A 77 8.18 -1.74 -4.40
C GLU A 77 8.46 -3.16 -4.91
N HIS A 78 7.42 -3.87 -5.36
CA HIS A 78 7.57 -5.15 -6.06
C HIS A 78 8.49 -4.99 -7.28
N THR A 79 8.20 -4.00 -8.14
CA THR A 79 9.01 -3.71 -9.31
C THR A 79 10.46 -3.39 -8.93
N ARG A 80 10.69 -2.61 -7.87
CA ARG A 80 12.05 -2.29 -7.38
C ARG A 80 12.80 -3.55 -6.93
N ALA A 81 12.14 -4.45 -6.22
CA ALA A 81 12.75 -5.70 -5.75
C ALA A 81 13.08 -6.63 -6.93
N VAL A 82 12.19 -6.74 -7.92
CA VAL A 82 12.44 -7.47 -9.18
C VAL A 82 13.64 -6.89 -9.93
N LEU A 83 13.67 -5.56 -10.13
CA LEU A 83 14.78 -4.89 -10.80
C LEU A 83 16.11 -5.07 -10.07
N SER A 84 16.10 -5.21 -8.74
CA SER A 84 17.31 -5.54 -7.97
C SER A 84 17.86 -6.91 -8.34
N LEU A 85 16.99 -7.93 -8.45
CA LEU A 85 17.39 -9.28 -8.90
C LEU A 85 17.85 -9.29 -10.36
N GLU A 86 17.16 -8.57 -11.24
CA GLU A 86 17.58 -8.41 -12.63
C GLU A 86 18.94 -7.74 -12.73
N SER A 87 19.21 -6.74 -11.87
CA SER A 87 20.50 -6.08 -11.79
C SER A 87 21.62 -7.03 -11.33
N ILE A 88 21.37 -7.86 -10.32
CA ILE A 88 22.31 -8.90 -9.88
C ILE A 88 22.63 -9.86 -11.02
N ASN A 89 21.62 -10.35 -11.74
CA ASN A 89 21.80 -11.23 -12.89
C ASN A 89 22.56 -10.54 -14.04
N ASN A 90 22.23 -9.27 -14.33
CA ASN A 90 22.92 -8.49 -15.37
C ASN A 90 24.38 -8.24 -15.00
N PHE A 91 24.69 -7.92 -13.74
CA PHE A 91 26.06 -7.81 -13.26
C PHE A 91 26.82 -9.13 -13.43
N THR A 92 26.25 -10.23 -12.92
CA THR A 92 26.85 -11.57 -12.99
C THR A 92 27.12 -12.00 -14.44
N THR A 93 26.18 -11.74 -15.35
CA THR A 93 26.35 -12.07 -16.79
C THR A 93 27.27 -11.11 -17.53
N THR A 94 27.42 -9.86 -17.08
CA THR A 94 28.38 -8.91 -17.64
C THR A 94 29.81 -9.32 -17.32
N GLN A 95 30.05 -9.88 -16.12
CA GLN A 95 31.37 -10.41 -15.76
C GLN A 95 31.82 -11.55 -16.68
N LEU A 96 30.89 -12.34 -17.21
CA LEU A 96 31.18 -13.36 -18.25
C LEU A 96 31.64 -12.80 -19.59
N LYS A 97 31.36 -11.52 -19.88
CA LYS A 97 31.77 -10.84 -21.11
C LYS A 97 33.06 -10.04 -20.94
N ASN A 98 33.51 -9.87 -19.70
CA ASN A 98 34.71 -9.11 -19.35
C ASN A 98 35.96 -9.99 -19.34
N VAL A 99 37.09 -9.39 -18.94
CA VAL A 99 38.44 -10.00 -18.87
C VAL A 99 38.45 -11.33 -18.12
N ILE A 100 37.54 -11.51 -17.14
CA ILE A 100 37.40 -12.73 -16.33
C ILE A 100 37.22 -13.98 -17.20
N CYS A 101 36.47 -13.88 -18.29
CA CYS A 101 36.18 -15.01 -19.19
C CYS A 101 36.71 -14.84 -20.62
N SER A 102 37.36 -13.72 -20.95
CA SER A 102 37.84 -13.44 -22.31
C SER A 102 39.13 -14.19 -22.69
N GLY A 103 39.82 -14.79 -21.71
CA GLY A 103 41.09 -15.50 -21.93
C GLY A 103 42.30 -14.59 -22.15
N GLU A 104 42.14 -13.27 -22.03
CA GLU A 104 43.20 -12.26 -22.17
C GLU A 104 43.97 -11.98 -20.85
N SER A 105 43.79 -12.81 -19.81
CA SER A 105 44.44 -12.62 -18.50
C SER A 105 45.96 -12.73 -18.56
N ILE A 106 46.67 -11.96 -17.73
CA ILE A 106 48.11 -12.05 -17.52
C ILE A 106 48.47 -13.47 -17.05
N MET A 107 49.54 -14.07 -17.58
CA MET A 107 49.92 -15.48 -17.34
C MET A 107 49.98 -15.91 -15.85
N SER A 108 50.18 -14.97 -14.92
CA SER A 108 50.22 -15.23 -13.47
C SER A 108 48.84 -15.44 -12.83
N GLU A 109 47.76 -14.98 -13.46
CA GLU A 109 46.39 -14.99 -12.91
C GLU A 109 45.45 -15.88 -13.73
N GLN A 110 45.98 -16.61 -14.71
CA GLN A 110 45.20 -17.37 -15.67
C GLN A 110 44.37 -18.51 -15.04
N ASN A 111 44.89 -19.12 -13.97
CA ASN A 111 44.15 -20.15 -13.22
C ASN A 111 43.04 -19.52 -12.37
N GLU A 112 43.32 -18.41 -11.68
CA GLU A 112 42.34 -17.68 -10.86
C GLU A 112 41.21 -17.09 -11.71
N ALA A 113 41.53 -16.54 -12.88
CA ALA A 113 40.54 -16.03 -13.83
C ALA A 113 39.64 -17.16 -14.37
N GLN A 114 40.20 -18.34 -14.65
CA GLN A 114 39.43 -19.49 -15.10
C GLN A 114 38.46 -20.00 -14.02
N GLU A 115 38.91 -20.13 -12.78
CA GLU A 115 38.07 -20.56 -11.65
C GLU A 115 36.97 -19.53 -11.35
N SER A 116 37.31 -18.24 -11.39
CA SER A 116 36.37 -17.13 -11.31
C SER A 116 35.31 -17.16 -12.41
N CYS A 117 35.72 -17.41 -13.65
CA CYS A 117 34.82 -17.52 -14.79
C CYS A 117 33.82 -18.68 -14.62
N VAL A 118 34.30 -19.84 -14.14
CA VAL A 118 33.45 -21.00 -13.86
C VAL A 118 32.42 -20.67 -12.77
N TRP A 119 32.83 -19.96 -11.73
CA TRP A 119 31.93 -19.52 -10.67
C TRP A 119 30.86 -18.55 -11.17
N PHE A 120 31.24 -17.48 -11.88
CA PHE A 120 30.27 -16.55 -12.48
C PHE A 120 29.31 -17.25 -13.44
N LEU A 121 29.78 -18.26 -14.19
CA LEU A 121 28.94 -19.01 -15.11
C LEU A 121 27.90 -19.85 -14.36
N ALA A 122 28.31 -20.49 -13.27
CA ALA A 122 27.42 -21.26 -12.41
C ALA A 122 26.40 -20.35 -11.70
N SER A 123 26.85 -19.22 -11.16
CA SER A 123 25.99 -18.20 -10.53
C SER A 123 24.98 -17.62 -11.51
N ALA A 124 25.40 -17.28 -12.74
CA ALA A 124 24.49 -16.78 -13.78
C ALA A 124 23.44 -17.81 -14.18
N LYS A 125 23.82 -19.09 -14.32
CA LYS A 125 22.88 -20.18 -14.62
C LYS A 125 21.86 -20.37 -13.49
N TYR A 126 22.32 -20.31 -12.25
CA TYR A 126 21.43 -20.36 -11.09
C TYR A 126 20.42 -19.22 -11.13
N LEU A 127 20.89 -17.97 -11.25
CA LEU A 127 20.02 -16.79 -11.28
C LEU A 127 19.02 -16.82 -12.45
N GLN A 128 19.42 -17.30 -13.63
CA GLN A 128 18.50 -17.47 -14.77
C GLN A 128 17.41 -18.52 -14.54
N SER A 129 17.63 -19.48 -13.64
CA SER A 129 16.63 -20.51 -13.30
C SER A 129 15.58 -20.02 -12.30
N VAL A 130 15.82 -18.89 -11.65
CA VAL A 130 14.98 -18.34 -10.59
C VAL A 130 13.92 -17.41 -11.20
N ASN A 131 12.67 -17.57 -10.78
CA ASN A 131 11.59 -16.67 -11.18
C ASN A 131 11.61 -15.40 -10.32
N PHE A 132 12.16 -14.30 -10.85
CA PHE A 132 12.27 -13.04 -10.11
C PHE A 132 10.93 -12.39 -9.77
N LEU A 133 9.87 -12.65 -10.54
CA LEU A 133 8.54 -12.09 -10.30
C LEU A 133 7.94 -12.57 -8.96
N GLU A 134 8.38 -13.72 -8.46
CA GLU A 134 7.92 -14.30 -7.20
C GLU A 134 8.67 -13.77 -5.97
N LEU A 135 9.66 -12.88 -6.14
CA LEU A 135 10.50 -12.36 -5.07
C LEU A 135 11.02 -13.46 -4.11
N PRO A 136 11.73 -14.47 -4.64
CA PRO A 136 12.12 -15.65 -3.90
C PRO A 136 13.07 -15.33 -2.76
N ASN A 137 13.10 -16.15 -1.70
CA ASN A 137 14.00 -15.91 -0.59
C ASN A 137 15.43 -16.35 -0.90
N ILE A 138 16.14 -15.56 -1.71
CA ILE A 138 17.51 -15.83 -2.13
C ILE A 138 18.50 -14.81 -1.54
N THR A 139 19.65 -15.31 -1.14
CA THR A 139 20.76 -14.57 -0.54
C THR A 139 22.03 -14.84 -1.34
N PHE A 140 23.11 -14.12 -1.01
CA PHE A 140 24.40 -14.37 -1.64
C PHE A 140 24.89 -15.81 -1.41
N ASP A 141 24.61 -16.38 -0.23
CA ASP A 141 25.02 -17.74 0.15
C ASP A 141 24.31 -18.85 -0.63
N ASP A 142 23.23 -18.52 -1.35
CA ASP A 142 22.53 -19.45 -2.24
C ASP A 142 23.23 -19.59 -3.61
N LEU A 143 24.19 -18.71 -3.91
CA LEU A 143 25.05 -18.90 -5.07
C LEU A 143 25.97 -20.12 -4.85
N PRO A 144 26.51 -20.70 -5.94
CA PRO A 144 27.56 -21.72 -5.83
C PRO A 144 28.67 -21.25 -4.88
N PRO A 145 29.18 -22.11 -3.98
CA PRO A 145 30.24 -21.70 -3.06
C PRO A 145 31.52 -21.37 -3.81
N ILE A 146 32.22 -20.33 -3.37
CA ILE A 146 33.55 -20.01 -3.85
C ILE A 146 34.53 -20.98 -3.18
N THR A 147 35.11 -21.91 -3.94
CA THR A 147 36.03 -22.94 -3.44
C THR A 147 37.51 -22.64 -3.72
N PHE A 148 37.79 -21.46 -4.26
CA PHE A 148 39.12 -21.00 -4.65
C PHE A 148 39.44 -19.70 -3.94
N ASP A 149 40.73 -19.41 -3.78
CA ASP A 149 41.20 -18.14 -3.24
C ASP A 149 41.60 -17.25 -4.41
N SER A 150 40.95 -16.09 -4.55
CA SER A 150 41.30 -15.13 -5.58
C SER A 150 40.98 -13.70 -5.15
N ASN A 151 42.04 -12.89 -5.10
CA ASN A 151 41.92 -11.45 -4.91
C ASN A 151 41.35 -10.75 -6.15
N PHE A 152 41.31 -11.44 -7.29
CA PHE A 152 40.88 -10.90 -8.57
C PHE A 152 39.39 -10.50 -8.60
N ILE A 153 38.55 -11.24 -7.87
CA ILE A 153 37.09 -11.03 -7.82
C ILE A 153 36.59 -10.52 -6.47
N GLU A 154 37.49 -10.20 -5.54
CA GLU A 154 37.12 -9.79 -4.17
C GLU A 154 36.14 -8.59 -4.18
N SER A 155 36.42 -7.58 -5.01
CA SER A 155 35.53 -6.41 -5.13
C SER A 155 34.19 -6.77 -5.76
N ASP A 156 34.16 -7.68 -6.74
CA ASP A 156 32.92 -8.12 -7.39
C ASP A 156 32.05 -8.93 -6.42
N VAL A 157 32.68 -9.77 -5.59
CA VAL A 157 32.02 -10.54 -4.54
C VAL A 157 31.42 -9.62 -3.48
N MET A 158 32.20 -8.64 -2.99
CA MET A 158 31.69 -7.63 -2.06
C MET A 158 30.53 -6.83 -2.65
N TRP A 159 30.62 -6.46 -3.93
CA TRP A 159 29.56 -5.75 -4.62
C TRP A 159 28.29 -6.60 -4.73
N LEU A 160 28.42 -7.88 -5.13
CA LEU A 160 27.30 -8.81 -5.21
C LEU A 160 26.61 -9.01 -3.87
N GLN A 161 27.38 -9.21 -2.78
CA GLN A 161 26.84 -9.29 -1.43
C GLN A 161 25.99 -8.06 -1.10
N GLY A 162 26.51 -6.86 -1.33
CA GLY A 162 25.75 -5.61 -1.12
C GLY A 162 24.49 -5.51 -1.98
N MET A 163 24.49 -6.03 -3.21
CA MET A 163 23.29 -6.08 -4.05
C MET A 163 22.24 -7.06 -3.51
N PHE A 164 22.65 -8.22 -2.99
CA PHE A 164 21.74 -9.16 -2.33
C PHE A 164 21.15 -8.59 -1.03
N ASP A 165 21.97 -7.90 -0.22
CA ASP A 165 21.49 -7.21 0.98
C ASP A 165 20.47 -6.12 0.63
N ASN A 166 20.73 -5.35 -0.42
CA ASN A 166 19.77 -4.37 -0.93
C ASN A 166 18.49 -5.05 -1.41
N TYR A 167 18.58 -6.17 -2.14
CA TYR A 167 17.41 -6.94 -2.54
C TYR A 167 16.57 -7.38 -1.33
N GLN A 168 17.20 -7.92 -0.29
CA GLN A 168 16.52 -8.36 0.93
C GLN A 168 15.81 -7.20 1.64
N SER A 169 16.48 -6.04 1.73
CA SER A 169 15.88 -4.81 2.27
C SER A 169 14.65 -4.37 1.46
N GLN A 170 14.74 -4.35 0.14
CA GLN A 170 13.62 -3.97 -0.73
C GLN A 170 12.46 -4.96 -0.65
N LYS A 171 12.75 -6.26 -0.57
CA LYS A 171 11.75 -7.31 -0.36
C LYS A 171 11.03 -7.13 0.98
N GLN A 172 11.75 -6.86 2.06
CA GLN A 172 11.16 -6.64 3.38
C GLN A 172 10.24 -5.41 3.39
N ILE A 173 10.64 -4.33 2.70
CA ILE A 173 9.80 -3.13 2.54
C ILE A 173 8.51 -3.51 1.81
N TYR A 174 8.61 -4.20 0.67
CA TYR A 174 7.44 -4.68 -0.09
C TYR A 174 6.51 -5.54 0.77
N GLU A 175 7.04 -6.52 1.50
CA GLU A 175 6.24 -7.40 2.37
C GLU A 175 5.52 -6.62 3.46
N THR A 176 6.18 -5.61 4.03
CA THR A 176 5.58 -4.73 5.05
C THR A 176 4.46 -3.89 4.46
N THR A 177 4.67 -3.28 3.30
CA THR A 177 3.65 -2.50 2.59
C THR A 177 2.47 -3.38 2.18
N LEU A 178 2.72 -4.63 1.79
CA LEU A 178 1.67 -5.59 1.44
C LEU A 178 0.75 -5.89 2.63
N LEU A 179 1.26 -5.91 3.86
CA LEU A 179 0.43 -6.05 5.06
C LEU A 179 -0.49 -4.84 5.26
N GLU A 180 -0.01 -3.64 4.94
CA GLU A 180 -0.79 -2.39 5.05
C GLU A 180 -1.90 -2.28 3.99
N THR A 181 -1.82 -3.03 2.89
CA THR A 181 -2.95 -3.12 1.92
C THR A 181 -4.18 -3.76 2.53
N LYS A 182 -4.00 -4.64 3.52
CA LYS A 182 -5.09 -5.38 4.17
C LYS A 182 -5.73 -4.51 5.25
N LYS A 183 -7.03 -4.29 5.10
CA LYS A 183 -7.83 -3.59 6.12
C LYS A 183 -8.11 -4.52 7.29
N HIS A 184 -8.07 -3.96 8.50
CA HIS A 184 -8.58 -4.67 9.67
C HIS A 184 -10.12 -4.82 9.53
N PRO A 185 -10.76 -5.90 10.04
CA PRO A 185 -12.21 -6.09 9.88
C PRO A 185 -13.08 -4.92 10.39
N LEU A 186 -12.65 -4.27 11.47
CA LEU A 186 -13.33 -3.05 11.97
C LEU A 186 -13.17 -1.85 11.02
N GLU A 187 -12.02 -1.73 10.37
CA GLU A 187 -11.80 -0.68 9.38
C GLU A 187 -12.65 -0.89 8.13
N GLU A 188 -12.86 -2.14 7.72
CA GLU A 188 -13.73 -2.49 6.61
C GLU A 188 -15.18 -2.08 6.89
N LEU A 189 -15.66 -2.31 8.12
CA LEU A 189 -16.97 -1.84 8.56
C LEU A 189 -17.07 -0.30 8.54
N PHE A 190 -16.06 0.40 9.06
CA PHE A 190 -16.05 1.86 9.07
C PHE A 190 -15.93 2.46 7.68
N TRP A 191 -15.15 1.84 6.79
CA TRP A 191 -15.06 2.20 5.39
C TRP A 191 -16.42 2.08 4.71
N TYR A 192 -17.11 0.96 4.89
CA TYR A 192 -18.42 0.74 4.29
C TYR A 192 -19.47 1.74 4.80
N LEU A 193 -19.49 2.00 6.11
CA LEU A 193 -20.44 2.93 6.72
C LEU A 193 -20.07 4.40 6.54
N SER A 194 -18.81 4.71 6.24
CA SER A 194 -18.28 6.07 6.15
C SER A 194 -19.14 7.05 5.36
N PRO A 195 -19.52 6.77 4.09
CA PRO A 195 -20.33 7.70 3.31
C PRO A 195 -21.68 7.98 3.98
N TYR A 196 -22.32 6.96 4.57
CA TYR A 196 -23.58 7.09 5.29
C TYR A 196 -23.45 7.93 6.56
N LEU A 197 -22.41 7.68 7.36
CA LEU A 197 -22.15 8.41 8.60
C LEU A 197 -21.88 9.89 8.32
N ILE A 198 -21.15 10.21 7.25
CA ILE A 198 -20.93 11.60 6.83
C ILE A 198 -22.24 12.27 6.44
N CYS A 199 -23.09 11.60 5.63
CA CYS A 199 -24.42 12.12 5.31
C CYS A 199 -25.24 12.40 6.57
N ILE A 200 -25.27 11.46 7.52
CA ILE A 200 -25.99 11.61 8.80
C ILE A 200 -25.44 12.79 9.60
N ALA A 201 -24.12 12.93 9.73
CA ALA A 201 -23.49 14.02 10.47
C ALA A 201 -23.85 15.39 9.87
N ILE A 202 -23.81 15.51 8.53
CA ILE A 202 -24.22 16.73 7.82
C ILE A 202 -25.70 17.02 8.07
N SER A 203 -26.57 16.04 7.88
CA SER A 203 -28.02 16.18 8.07
C SER A 203 -28.39 16.59 9.50
N VAL A 204 -27.73 15.98 10.50
CA VAL A 204 -27.93 16.32 11.92
C VAL A 204 -27.48 17.76 12.19
N ARG A 205 -26.32 18.18 11.68
CA ARG A 205 -25.82 19.54 11.88
C ARG A 205 -26.73 20.59 11.25
N VAL A 206 -27.16 20.39 10.00
CA VAL A 206 -28.09 21.29 9.31
C VAL A 206 -29.39 21.40 10.10
N THR A 207 -29.95 20.26 10.53
CA THR A 207 -31.21 20.25 11.29
C THR A 207 -31.11 20.96 12.63
N LYS A 208 -30.01 20.76 13.36
CA LYS A 208 -29.76 21.47 14.62
C LYS A 208 -29.74 22.99 14.41
N VAL A 209 -28.93 23.46 13.46
CA VAL A 209 -28.78 24.90 13.21
C VAL A 209 -30.12 25.54 12.84
N SER A 210 -30.91 24.89 11.98
CA SER A 210 -32.23 25.40 11.62
C SER A 210 -33.21 25.42 12.78
N ALA A 211 -33.15 24.44 13.69
CA ALA A 211 -33.99 24.42 14.88
C ALA A 211 -33.59 25.50 15.90
N GLU A 212 -32.29 25.73 16.11
CA GLU A 212 -31.77 26.82 16.95
C GLU A 212 -32.25 28.19 16.42
N LEU A 213 -32.15 28.43 15.11
CA LEU A 213 -32.64 29.65 14.47
C LEU A 213 -34.16 29.83 14.61
N LYS A 214 -34.94 28.76 14.50
CA LYS A 214 -36.40 28.82 14.69
C LYS A 214 -36.75 29.17 16.13
N MET A 215 -36.05 28.59 17.10
CA MET A 215 -36.26 28.92 18.52
C MET A 215 -35.95 30.40 18.78
N GLU A 216 -34.82 30.91 18.29
CA GLU A 216 -34.45 32.32 18.47
C GLU A 216 -35.51 33.28 17.89
N ARG A 217 -36.04 33.00 16.70
CA ARG A 217 -37.14 33.79 16.10
C ARG A 217 -38.48 33.74 16.85
N GLN A 218 -38.71 32.75 17.70
CA GLN A 218 -39.94 32.66 18.51
C GLN A 218 -39.85 33.49 19.80
N PHE A 219 -38.65 33.94 20.19
CA PHE A 219 -38.41 34.77 21.36
C PHE A 219 -38.18 36.26 21.03
N GLU A 220 -38.22 36.63 19.74
CA GLU A 220 -38.37 38.02 19.24
C GLU A 220 -39.86 38.39 19.11
#